data_AF-A0A8J4CB00-F1
#
_entry.id   AF-A0A8J4CB00-F1
#
_cell.length_a   1.000
_cell.length_b   1.000
_cell.length_c   1.000
_cell.angle_alpha   90.00
_cell.angle_beta   90.00
_cell.angle_gamma   90.00
#
_symmetry.space_group_name_H-M   'P 1'
#
loop_
_entity.id
_entity.type
_entity.pdbx_description
1 polymer ?
#
loop_
_entity_poly.entity_id
_entity_poly.type
_entity_poly.pdbx_seq_one_letter_code
_entity_poly.pdbx_strand_id
1 'polypeptide(L)'
;MSMGNKHEKDKIGAPTRTLILCGVNEGLHQLACKHCCNFKFYHFANVSENEIVIKAAVPRALDGSIDRSHVVTVILSTEQSRTCPGAEPTIGSTNASPPDPLENILGLARDVRSVCPHAFIVLWHPAATEDAAMRLSAFNAGANMVSCYLEHLEEVLQKLGSIGSGPMAGSCSCLWCGQCGMTAEELWLHQPLYHIYDANRSGRCTACGEEADNLAVHIHEEHYPGGPRREDRRGLGAAVVVHRRRDNKFLMVQEFAGQGFWVPGGATDVGESVRRSAERECFEEAGVKIKLQGLAEVSGTASKSLAAIDCISTYEA
;
A
#
# COMPACT_ATOMS: atom_id res chain seq x y z
N MET A 1 -40.59 -32.59 32.82
CA MET A 1 -40.47 -31.78 31.58
C MET A 1 -40.17 -30.35 31.99
N SER A 2 -38.90 -29.94 31.96
CA SER A 2 -38.47 -28.55 32.18
C SER A 2 -37.70 -28.12 30.95
N MET A 3 -38.09 -26.98 30.40
CA MET A 3 -37.62 -26.42 29.13
C MET A 3 -36.14 -26.06 29.21
N GLY A 4 -35.35 -26.59 28.27
CA GLY A 4 -33.95 -26.22 28.10
C GLY A 4 -33.84 -24.86 27.43
N ASN A 5 -33.13 -23.93 28.08
CA ASN A 5 -32.64 -22.71 27.48
C ASN A 5 -31.68 -23.08 26.34
N LYS A 6 -32.14 -22.94 25.09
CA LYS A 6 -31.24 -22.85 23.94
C LYS A 6 -30.51 -21.52 24.06
N HIS A 7 -29.26 -21.56 24.49
CA HIS A 7 -28.31 -20.49 24.19
C HIS A 7 -28.25 -20.36 22.67
N GLU A 8 -28.98 -19.38 22.16
CA GLU A 8 -28.74 -18.76 20.87
C GLU A 8 -27.31 -18.25 20.93
N LYS A 9 -26.38 -19.07 20.44
CA LYS A 9 -25.01 -18.62 20.17
C LYS A 9 -25.17 -17.54 19.12
N ASP A 10 -25.13 -16.29 19.55
CA ASP A 10 -24.90 -15.15 18.68
C ASP A 10 -23.78 -15.56 17.74
N LYS A 11 -24.15 -15.76 16.46
CA LYS A 11 -23.15 -15.98 15.42
C LYS A 11 -22.33 -14.71 15.44
N ILE A 12 -21.13 -14.80 16.00
CA ILE A 12 -20.11 -13.76 15.89
C ILE A 12 -20.07 -13.42 14.39
N GLY A 13 -20.63 -12.26 14.05
CA GLY A 13 -20.81 -11.85 12.67
C GLY A 13 -19.44 -11.86 12.02
N ALA A 14 -19.36 -12.36 10.79
CA ALA A 14 -18.13 -12.27 10.02
C ALA A 14 -17.63 -10.81 10.08
N PRO A 15 -16.32 -10.58 10.25
CA PRO A 15 -15.78 -9.23 10.33
C PRO A 15 -16.27 -8.45 9.12
N THR A 16 -16.94 -7.34 9.39
CA THR A 16 -17.39 -6.47 8.31
C THR A 16 -16.16 -5.84 7.68
N ARG A 17 -16.23 -5.54 6.38
CA ARG A 17 -15.24 -4.71 5.69
C ARG A 17 -15.94 -3.63 4.93
N THR A 18 -15.29 -2.50 4.70
CA THR A 18 -15.88 -1.38 3.98
C THR A 18 -14.94 -0.87 2.90
N LEU A 19 -15.47 -0.74 1.69
CA LEU A 19 -14.82 -0.10 0.57
C LEU A 19 -15.58 1.18 0.24
N ILE A 20 -14.88 2.31 0.28
CA ILE A 20 -15.40 3.64 -0.03
C ILE A 20 -14.73 4.14 -1.30
N LEU A 21 -15.52 4.51 -2.30
CA LEU A 21 -15.03 5.15 -3.52
C LEU A 21 -15.48 6.60 -3.58
N CYS A 22 -14.53 7.51 -3.82
CA CYS A 22 -14.77 8.94 -3.96
C CYS A 22 -14.24 9.44 -5.32
N GLY A 23 -15.12 9.98 -6.17
CA GLY A 23 -14.73 10.60 -7.44
C GLY A 23 -14.20 9.62 -8.49
N VAL A 24 -14.72 8.39 -8.51
CA VAL A 24 -14.20 7.29 -9.33
C VAL A 24 -14.93 7.14 -10.67
N ASN A 25 -14.23 6.59 -11.68
CA ASN A 25 -14.78 6.26 -12.99
C ASN A 25 -15.51 4.90 -13.01
N GLU A 26 -16.11 4.55 -14.16
CA GLU A 26 -16.86 3.29 -14.33
C GLU A 26 -15.99 2.04 -14.10
N GLY A 27 -14.72 2.05 -14.51
CA GLY A 27 -13.81 0.91 -14.34
C GLY A 27 -13.57 0.57 -12.87
N LEU A 28 -13.38 1.58 -12.03
CA LEU A 28 -13.25 1.42 -10.57
C LEU A 28 -14.54 0.91 -9.94
N HIS A 29 -15.71 1.37 -10.42
CA HIS A 29 -16.99 0.87 -9.97
C HIS A 29 -17.18 -0.62 -10.32
N GLN A 30 -16.88 -1.02 -11.56
CA GLN A 30 -16.94 -2.41 -11.99
C GLN A 30 -16.01 -3.30 -11.16
N LEU A 31 -14.79 -2.85 -10.88
CA LEU A 31 -13.85 -3.56 -10.01
C LEU A 31 -14.44 -3.73 -8.60
N ALA A 32 -14.98 -2.68 -8.00
CA ALA A 32 -15.59 -2.79 -6.68
C ALA A 32 -16.79 -3.76 -6.65
N CYS A 33 -17.60 -3.81 -7.72
CA CYS A 33 -18.66 -4.80 -7.85
C CYS A 33 -18.13 -6.25 -7.83
N LYS A 34 -16.95 -6.53 -8.40
CA LYS A 34 -16.33 -7.87 -8.32
C LYS A 34 -16.00 -8.30 -6.89
N HIS A 35 -15.72 -7.34 -6.00
CA HIS A 35 -15.35 -7.60 -4.61
C HIS A 35 -16.50 -7.42 -3.61
N CYS A 36 -17.76 -7.33 -4.07
CA CYS A 36 -18.93 -7.10 -3.21
C CYS A 36 -19.20 -8.23 -2.20
N CYS A 37 -18.67 -9.44 -2.42
CA CYS A 37 -18.72 -10.52 -1.45
C CYS A 37 -17.81 -10.31 -0.23
N ASN A 38 -16.77 -9.48 -0.38
CA ASN A 38 -15.75 -9.24 0.66
C ASN A 38 -15.93 -7.90 1.36
N PHE A 39 -16.60 -6.93 0.73
CA PHE A 39 -16.73 -5.56 1.23
C PHE A 39 -18.17 -5.06 1.17
N LYS A 40 -18.59 -4.33 2.20
CA LYS A 40 -19.71 -3.40 2.11
C LYS A 40 -19.25 -2.17 1.32
N PHE A 41 -20.00 -1.83 0.30
CA PHE A 41 -19.61 -0.83 -0.70
C PHE A 41 -20.35 0.50 -0.51
N TYR A 42 -19.63 1.61 -0.64
CA TYR A 42 -20.19 2.96 -0.73
C TYR A 42 -19.52 3.75 -1.84
N HIS A 43 -20.31 4.48 -2.62
CA HIS A 43 -19.84 5.29 -3.74
C HIS A 43 -20.34 6.73 -3.62
N PHE A 44 -19.42 7.67 -3.72
CA PHE A 44 -19.67 9.11 -3.67
C PHE A 44 -19.19 9.77 -4.96
N ALA A 45 -20.13 10.33 -5.71
CA ALA A 45 -19.85 10.98 -6.99
C ALA A 45 -19.04 12.27 -6.83
N ASN A 46 -19.27 13.02 -5.74
CA ASN A 46 -18.63 14.31 -5.48
C ASN A 46 -17.97 14.33 -4.10
N VAL A 47 -16.80 14.97 -4.04
CA VAL A 47 -15.96 15.11 -2.84
C VAL A 47 -16.48 16.20 -1.88
N SER A 48 -17.59 16.87 -2.17
CA SER A 48 -18.06 18.03 -1.40
C SER A 48 -19.00 17.73 -0.21
N GLU A 49 -18.95 16.52 0.38
CA GLU A 49 -19.78 16.12 1.53
C GLU A 49 -18.97 15.38 2.64
N ASN A 50 -17.65 15.65 2.69
CA ASN A 50 -16.64 14.91 3.47
C ASN A 50 -16.93 14.72 4.96
N GLU A 51 -17.75 15.56 5.59
CA GLU A 51 -18.00 15.45 7.04
C GLU A 51 -18.99 14.33 7.42
N ILE A 52 -19.96 14.03 6.57
CA ILE A 52 -21.04 13.07 6.87
C ILE A 52 -20.60 11.63 6.61
N VAL A 53 -19.82 11.43 5.55
CA VAL A 53 -19.37 10.11 5.10
C VAL A 53 -18.30 9.53 6.02
N ILE A 54 -17.31 10.34 6.41
CA ILE A 54 -16.23 9.92 7.31
C ILE A 54 -16.79 9.61 8.71
N LYS A 55 -17.82 10.33 9.18
CA LYS A 55 -18.50 10.06 10.45
C LYS A 55 -19.44 8.84 10.40
N ALA A 56 -20.01 8.50 9.25
CA ALA A 56 -20.96 7.39 9.08
C ALA A 56 -20.31 6.05 8.73
N ALA A 57 -19.09 6.03 8.18
CA ALA A 57 -18.47 4.83 7.61
C ALA A 57 -17.47 4.10 8.50
N VAL A 58 -17.19 4.60 9.72
CA VAL A 58 -16.40 3.87 10.71
C VAL A 58 -17.37 3.07 11.58
N PRO A 59 -17.53 1.74 11.37
CA PRO A 59 -18.32 0.96 12.28
C PRO A 59 -17.76 1.11 13.68
N ARG A 60 -18.67 1.52 14.57
CA ARG A 60 -18.37 1.60 15.98
C ARG A 60 -18.77 0.27 16.60
N ALA A 61 -17.93 -0.25 17.48
CA ALA A 61 -18.32 -1.30 18.41
C ALA A 61 -19.50 -0.81 19.26
N LEU A 62 -20.14 -1.75 19.98
CA LEU A 62 -21.32 -1.45 20.80
C LEU A 62 -21.07 -0.36 21.86
N ASP A 63 -19.82 -0.18 22.28
CA ASP A 63 -19.38 0.85 23.23
C ASP A 63 -19.08 2.21 22.57
N GLY A 64 -19.29 2.33 21.26
CA GLY A 64 -19.01 3.53 20.48
C GLY A 64 -17.53 3.69 20.07
N SER A 65 -16.64 2.79 20.46
CA SER A 65 -15.24 2.77 20.02
C SER A 65 -15.14 2.32 18.56
N ILE A 66 -14.04 2.65 17.88
CA ILE A 66 -13.80 2.20 16.49
C ILE A 66 -13.56 0.69 16.52
N ASP A 67 -14.33 -0.06 15.72
CA ASP A 67 -14.04 -1.48 15.53
C ASP A 67 -12.73 -1.64 14.75
N ARG A 68 -11.65 -1.99 15.47
CA ARG A 68 -10.31 -2.15 14.89
C ARG A 68 -10.13 -3.47 14.13
N SER A 69 -11.10 -4.37 14.18
CA SER A 69 -11.12 -5.57 13.34
C SER A 69 -11.65 -5.27 11.93
N HIS A 70 -12.28 -4.11 11.75
CA HIS A 70 -12.92 -3.72 10.51
C HIS A 70 -11.92 -3.08 9.54
N VAL A 71 -11.76 -3.71 8.37
CA VAL A 71 -10.91 -3.18 7.29
C VAL A 71 -11.67 -2.09 6.53
N VAL A 72 -11.16 -0.86 6.55
CA VAL A 72 -11.67 0.26 5.74
C VAL A 72 -10.70 0.55 4.62
N THR A 73 -11.14 0.42 3.38
CA THR A 73 -10.38 0.86 2.21
C THR A 73 -11.06 2.08 1.59
N VAL A 74 -10.29 3.15 1.37
CA VAL A 74 -10.78 4.38 0.75
C VAL A 74 -10.02 4.64 -0.53
N ILE A 75 -10.73 4.75 -1.65
CA ILE A 75 -10.17 5.06 -2.96
C ILE A 75 -10.57 6.48 -3.32
N LEU A 76 -9.59 7.33 -3.46
CA LEU A 76 -9.76 8.73 -3.81
C LEU A 76 -9.27 8.94 -5.24
N SER A 77 -10.08 9.52 -6.11
CA SER A 77 -9.74 9.77 -7.52
C SER A 77 -9.97 11.24 -7.90
N THR A 78 -9.05 11.80 -8.68
CA THR A 78 -9.19 13.15 -9.27
C THR A 78 -9.78 13.15 -10.67
N GLU A 79 -10.09 11.97 -11.24
CA GLU A 79 -10.79 11.88 -12.52
C GLU A 79 -12.26 12.26 -12.34
N GLN A 80 -12.52 13.56 -12.21
CA GLN A 80 -13.78 14.07 -12.70
C GLN A 80 -13.81 13.74 -14.19
N SER A 81 -14.68 12.80 -14.56
CA SER A 81 -15.17 12.54 -15.91
C SER A 81 -14.72 13.67 -16.84
N ARG A 82 -13.62 13.46 -17.58
CA ARG A 82 -13.26 14.38 -18.66
C ARG A 82 -14.42 14.28 -19.63
N THR A 83 -15.37 15.20 -19.48
CA THR A 83 -16.44 15.41 -20.43
C THR A 83 -15.77 15.52 -21.80
N CYS A 84 -16.38 14.87 -22.79
CA CYS A 84 -15.80 14.65 -24.10
C CYS A 84 -15.15 15.94 -24.64
N PRO A 85 -13.97 15.84 -25.29
CA PRO A 85 -13.33 16.99 -25.92
C PRO A 85 -14.31 17.62 -26.93
N GLY A 86 -14.93 18.74 -26.56
CA GLY A 86 -16.01 19.37 -27.33
C GLY A 86 -16.94 20.31 -26.56
N ALA A 87 -16.93 20.31 -25.22
CA ALA A 87 -17.65 21.32 -24.44
C ALA A 87 -16.82 22.61 -24.36
N GLU A 88 -17.25 23.68 -25.04
CA GLU A 88 -16.60 24.98 -24.95
C GLU A 88 -16.72 25.55 -23.52
N PRO A 89 -15.62 26.05 -22.93
CA PRO A 89 -15.65 26.62 -21.58
C PRO A 89 -16.54 27.87 -21.55
N THR A 90 -17.60 27.84 -20.75
CA THR A 90 -18.48 29.00 -20.52
C THR A 90 -17.67 30.15 -19.90
N ILE A 91 -17.45 31.21 -20.67
CA ILE A 91 -16.69 32.40 -20.24
C ILE A 91 -17.58 33.21 -19.30
N GLY A 92 -17.42 33.03 -17.99
CA GLY A 92 -18.12 33.86 -17.01
C GLY A 92 -18.06 33.32 -15.60
N SER A 93 -16.91 33.37 -14.94
CA SER A 93 -16.87 33.23 -13.48
C SER A 93 -15.56 33.80 -12.89
N THR A 94 -15.67 34.21 -11.64
CA THR A 94 -14.81 35.07 -10.82
C THR A 94 -13.33 34.62 -10.67
N ASN A 95 -12.43 35.60 -10.49
CA ASN A 95 -10.95 35.53 -10.46
C ASN A 95 -10.26 34.63 -9.41
N ALA A 96 -10.94 33.69 -8.76
CA ALA A 96 -10.28 32.69 -7.92
C ALA A 96 -9.99 31.46 -8.78
N SER A 97 -8.71 31.18 -9.07
CA SER A 97 -8.32 29.90 -9.66
C SER A 97 -8.85 28.79 -8.76
N PRO A 98 -9.61 27.81 -9.29
CA PRO A 98 -10.08 26.70 -8.49
C PRO A 98 -8.87 26.01 -7.82
N PRO A 99 -9.02 25.55 -6.55
CA PRO A 99 -7.94 24.84 -5.87
C PRO A 99 -7.48 23.66 -6.73
N ASP A 100 -6.16 23.42 -6.74
CA ASP A 100 -5.56 22.29 -7.45
C ASP A 100 -6.32 21.00 -7.09
N PRO A 101 -6.85 20.26 -8.08
CA PRO A 101 -7.52 18.98 -7.84
C PRO A 101 -6.72 18.04 -6.94
N LEU A 102 -5.39 18.10 -6.99
CA LEU A 102 -4.52 17.34 -6.11
C LEU A 102 -4.64 17.80 -4.64
N GLU A 103 -4.64 19.09 -4.34
CA GLU A 103 -4.71 19.53 -2.94
C GLU A 103 -6.04 19.17 -2.27
N ASN A 104 -7.14 19.18 -3.03
CA ASN A 104 -8.44 18.74 -2.51
C ASN A 104 -8.42 17.25 -2.09
N ILE A 105 -7.82 16.38 -2.91
CA ILE A 105 -7.73 14.95 -2.60
C ILE A 105 -6.75 14.66 -1.46
N LEU A 106 -5.65 15.42 -1.38
CA LEU A 106 -4.71 15.34 -0.25
C LEU A 106 -5.38 15.81 1.05
N GLY A 107 -6.19 16.87 1.02
CA GLY A 107 -7.02 17.30 2.13
C GLY A 107 -7.93 16.17 2.62
N LEU A 108 -8.65 15.52 1.70
CA LEU A 108 -9.52 14.39 2.04
C LEU A 108 -8.74 13.20 2.64
N ALA A 109 -7.57 12.86 2.11
CA ALA A 109 -6.75 11.79 2.68
C ALA A 109 -6.38 12.08 4.15
N ARG A 110 -6.02 13.34 4.47
CA ARG A 110 -5.73 13.78 5.84
C ARG A 110 -6.97 13.67 6.73
N ASP A 111 -8.13 14.10 6.23
CA ASP A 111 -9.40 14.03 6.95
C ASP A 111 -9.77 12.57 7.27
N VAL A 112 -9.68 11.67 6.28
CA VAL A 112 -9.92 10.23 6.47
C VAL A 112 -8.96 9.66 7.52
N ARG A 113 -7.66 9.96 7.41
CA ARG A 113 -6.65 9.48 8.37
C ARG A 113 -6.90 9.99 9.78
N SER A 114 -7.41 11.21 9.94
CA SER A 114 -7.71 11.81 11.25
C SER A 114 -8.86 11.10 11.98
N VAL A 115 -9.86 10.60 11.24
CA VAL A 115 -11.04 9.94 11.83
C VAL A 115 -10.89 8.42 11.85
N CYS A 116 -10.20 7.85 10.86
CA CYS A 116 -9.91 6.43 10.75
C CYS A 116 -8.39 6.21 10.58
N PRO A 117 -7.61 6.24 11.67
CA PRO A 117 -6.16 6.05 11.63
C PRO A 117 -5.71 4.73 11.01
N HIS A 118 -6.60 3.75 10.91
CA HIS A 118 -6.33 2.41 10.37
C HIS A 118 -6.89 2.18 8.97
N ALA A 119 -7.45 3.20 8.30
CA ALA A 119 -7.90 3.06 6.93
C ALA A 119 -6.72 2.75 5.99
N PHE A 120 -6.94 1.86 5.02
CA PHE A 120 -6.07 1.71 3.87
C PHE A 120 -6.50 2.69 2.78
N ILE A 121 -5.70 3.74 2.57
CA ILE A 121 -6.05 4.83 1.66
C ILE A 121 -5.29 4.64 0.34
N VAL A 122 -6.03 4.47 -0.77
CA VAL A 122 -5.49 4.46 -2.12
C VAL A 122 -5.78 5.81 -2.77
N LEU A 123 -4.73 6.49 -3.21
CA LEU A 123 -4.84 7.67 -4.05
C LEU A 123 -4.70 7.25 -5.51
N TRP A 124 -5.82 7.27 -6.24
CA TRP A 124 -5.90 6.93 -7.66
C TRP A 124 -5.60 8.16 -8.52
N HIS A 125 -4.35 8.29 -9.00
CA HIS A 125 -3.90 9.51 -9.70
C HIS A 125 -2.74 9.25 -10.68
N PRO A 126 -2.95 9.32 -12.01
CA PRO A 126 -1.92 9.03 -13.01
C PRO A 126 -0.63 9.86 -12.86
N ALA A 127 -0.75 11.17 -12.64
CA ALA A 127 0.44 12.01 -12.47
C ALA A 127 1.24 11.69 -11.19
N ALA A 128 0.58 11.40 -10.07
CA ALA A 128 1.27 11.03 -8.83
C ALA A 128 1.94 9.64 -8.92
N THR A 129 1.48 8.79 -9.85
CA THR A 129 2.17 7.54 -10.19
C THR A 129 3.48 7.81 -10.97
N GLU A 130 3.59 8.90 -11.70
CA GLU A 130 4.76 9.25 -12.54
C GLU A 130 5.67 10.35 -11.95
N ASP A 131 5.23 10.99 -10.86
CA ASP A 131 5.93 12.09 -10.18
C ASP A 131 6.20 11.75 -8.71
N ALA A 132 7.48 11.63 -8.37
CA ALA A 132 7.94 11.25 -7.03
C ALA A 132 7.54 12.26 -5.95
N ALA A 133 7.56 13.56 -6.24
CA ALA A 133 7.21 14.61 -5.29
C ALA A 133 5.71 14.62 -4.99
N MET A 134 4.87 14.45 -6.02
CA MET A 134 3.43 14.27 -5.85
C MET A 134 3.12 13.01 -5.04
N ARG A 135 3.81 11.90 -5.35
CA ARG A 135 3.64 10.64 -4.61
C ARG A 135 3.99 10.79 -3.13
N LEU A 136 5.11 11.46 -2.83
CA LEU A 136 5.51 11.76 -1.46
C LEU A 136 4.47 12.64 -0.75
N SER A 137 3.90 13.61 -1.45
CA SER A 137 2.83 14.45 -0.91
C SER A 137 1.58 13.64 -0.57
N ALA A 138 1.23 12.63 -1.38
CA ALA A 138 0.14 11.69 -1.09
C ALA A 138 0.41 10.84 0.16
N PHE A 139 1.62 10.30 0.32
CA PHE A 139 1.98 9.54 1.51
C PHE A 139 2.01 10.42 2.77
N ASN A 140 2.52 11.64 2.67
CA ASN A 140 2.48 12.63 3.76
C ASN A 140 1.04 13.03 4.13
N ALA A 141 0.11 12.96 3.18
CA ALA A 141 -1.31 13.15 3.43
C ALA A 141 -2.00 11.90 4.03
N GLY A 142 -1.28 10.80 4.19
CA GLY A 142 -1.76 9.57 4.81
C GLY A 142 -2.19 8.49 3.83
N ALA A 143 -1.90 8.60 2.53
CA ALA A 143 -2.11 7.47 1.61
C ALA A 143 -1.25 6.26 2.01
N ASN A 144 -1.76 5.05 1.78
CA ASN A 144 -0.98 3.80 1.85
C ASN A 144 -0.45 3.41 0.47
N MET A 145 -1.16 3.81 -0.59
CA MET A 145 -0.84 3.43 -1.97
C MET A 145 -1.20 4.56 -2.93
N VAL A 146 -0.39 4.70 -3.98
CA VAL A 146 -0.65 5.58 -5.12
C VAL A 146 -0.58 4.75 -6.39
N SER A 147 -1.63 4.74 -7.20
CA SER A 147 -1.68 3.98 -8.45
C SER A 147 -2.64 4.62 -9.46
N CYS A 148 -2.54 4.22 -10.72
CA CYS A 148 -3.57 4.45 -11.74
C CYS A 148 -3.81 3.20 -12.60
N TYR A 149 -3.35 2.05 -12.12
CA TYR A 149 -3.43 0.75 -12.80
C TYR A 149 -4.45 -0.12 -12.08
N LEU A 150 -5.39 -0.67 -12.85
CA LEU A 150 -6.54 -1.41 -12.30
C LEU A 150 -6.10 -2.73 -11.70
N GLU A 151 -5.11 -3.37 -12.31
CA GLU A 151 -4.53 -4.64 -11.90
C GLU A 151 -3.92 -4.54 -10.51
N HIS A 152 -3.18 -3.44 -10.24
CA HIS A 152 -2.58 -3.20 -8.91
C HIS A 152 -3.67 -3.01 -7.84
N LEU A 153 -4.78 -2.36 -8.21
CA LEU A 153 -5.88 -2.15 -7.30
C LEU A 153 -6.67 -3.44 -7.03
N GLU A 154 -6.90 -4.26 -8.06
CA GLU A 154 -7.54 -5.58 -7.91
C GLU A 154 -6.71 -6.47 -6.98
N GLU A 155 -5.39 -6.49 -7.18
CA GLU A 155 -4.45 -7.25 -6.33
C GLU A 155 -4.50 -6.79 -4.86
N VAL A 156 -4.44 -5.48 -4.61
CA VAL A 156 -4.47 -4.97 -3.23
C VAL A 156 -5.84 -5.20 -2.57
N LEU A 157 -6.95 -5.05 -3.31
CA LEU A 157 -8.29 -5.34 -2.78
C LEU A 157 -8.48 -6.82 -2.46
N GLN A 158 -7.90 -7.72 -3.26
CA GLN A 158 -7.89 -9.15 -2.97
C GLN A 158 -7.12 -9.45 -1.66
N LYS A 159 -5.92 -8.86 -1.51
CA LYS A 159 -5.08 -8.95 -0.30
C LYS A 159 -5.79 -8.39 0.93
N LEU A 160 -6.39 -7.21 0.84
CA LEU A 160 -7.12 -6.60 1.95
C LEU A 160 -8.39 -7.38 2.30
N GLY A 161 -9.06 -7.96 1.31
CA GLY A 161 -10.22 -8.82 1.49
C GLY A 161 -9.89 -10.17 2.11
N SER A 162 -8.65 -10.66 2.02
CA SER A 162 -8.26 -11.90 2.67
C SER A 162 -7.94 -11.72 4.16
N ILE A 163 -7.47 -10.54 4.59
CA ILE A 163 -7.12 -10.28 6.00
C ILE A 163 -8.35 -10.46 6.91
N GLY A 164 -8.29 -11.45 7.80
CA GLY A 164 -9.34 -11.79 8.76
C GLY A 164 -10.52 -12.57 8.16
N SER A 165 -10.42 -13.04 6.89
CA SER A 165 -11.48 -13.84 6.23
C SER A 165 -11.40 -15.32 6.57
N GLY A 166 -10.28 -15.79 7.10
CA GLY A 166 -10.04 -17.21 7.31
C GLY A 166 -11.08 -17.86 8.24
N PRO A 167 -11.45 -19.14 8.01
CA PRO A 167 -12.34 -19.88 8.91
C PRO A 167 -11.73 -20.07 10.31
N MET A 168 -10.41 -19.87 10.43
CA MET A 168 -9.71 -19.79 11.70
C MET A 168 -9.33 -18.33 11.93
N ALA A 169 -10.07 -17.65 12.79
CA ALA A 169 -9.63 -16.37 13.34
C ALA A 169 -8.26 -16.59 13.96
N GLY A 170 -7.24 -15.91 13.43
CA GLY A 170 -5.89 -16.09 13.95
C GLY A 170 -5.70 -15.38 15.28
N SER A 171 -4.70 -15.80 16.04
CA SER A 171 -4.40 -15.23 17.36
C SER A 171 -3.49 -14.01 17.30
N CYS A 172 -3.07 -13.58 16.11
CA CYS A 172 -2.12 -12.49 15.98
C CYS A 172 -2.81 -11.13 16.11
N SER A 173 -2.07 -10.16 16.64
CA SER A 173 -2.47 -8.76 16.65
C SER A 173 -1.32 -7.88 16.20
N CYS A 174 -1.62 -6.89 15.36
CA CYS A 174 -0.62 -5.93 14.92
C CYS A 174 -0.26 -4.99 16.08
N LEU A 175 1.03 -4.92 16.42
CA LEU A 175 1.54 -4.06 17.49
C LEU A 175 1.57 -2.57 17.14
N TRP A 176 1.31 -2.19 15.88
CA TRP A 176 1.23 -0.79 15.44
C TRP A 176 -0.19 -0.23 15.55
N CYS A 177 -1.20 -0.94 15.02
CA CYS A 177 -2.59 -0.48 15.03
C CYS A 177 -3.49 -1.16 16.07
N GLY A 178 -3.09 -2.31 16.60
CA GLY A 178 -3.92 -3.13 17.49
C GLY A 178 -5.00 -3.94 16.76
N GLN A 179 -5.01 -3.96 15.43
CA GLN A 179 -5.87 -4.88 14.67
C GLN A 179 -5.54 -6.31 15.10
N CYS A 180 -6.56 -7.12 15.37
CA CYS A 180 -6.42 -8.46 15.90
C CYS A 180 -7.23 -9.47 15.07
N GLY A 181 -7.13 -10.76 15.40
CA GLY A 181 -7.84 -11.81 14.68
C GLY A 181 -7.12 -12.30 13.43
N MET A 182 -5.85 -11.93 13.24
CA MET A 182 -5.07 -12.26 12.05
C MET A 182 -4.30 -13.57 12.22
N THR A 183 -4.15 -14.33 11.14
CA THR A 183 -3.14 -15.39 11.06
C THR A 183 -1.73 -14.80 10.97
N ALA A 184 -0.69 -15.62 11.10
CA ALA A 184 0.69 -15.15 10.92
C ALA A 184 0.93 -14.62 9.48
N GLU A 185 0.35 -15.28 8.48
CA GLU A 185 0.41 -14.86 7.07
C GLU A 185 -0.32 -13.53 6.85
N GLU A 186 -1.49 -13.36 7.45
CA GLU A 186 -2.24 -12.10 7.37
C GLU A 186 -1.50 -10.98 8.10
N LEU A 187 -0.85 -11.25 9.23
CA LEU A 187 0.02 -10.27 9.90
C LEU A 187 1.22 -9.90 9.03
N TRP A 188 1.84 -10.89 8.37
CA TRP A 188 2.93 -10.68 7.43
C TRP A 188 2.52 -9.77 6.27
N LEU A 189 1.32 -9.98 5.72
CA LEU A 189 0.76 -9.14 4.65
C LEU A 189 0.34 -7.74 5.17
N HIS A 190 -0.23 -7.68 6.37
CA HIS A 190 -0.72 -6.45 6.99
C HIS A 190 0.41 -5.45 7.27
N GLN A 191 1.54 -5.92 7.81
CA GLN A 191 2.61 -5.04 8.27
C GLN A 191 3.13 -4.09 7.17
N PRO A 192 3.58 -4.54 5.99
CA PRO A 192 4.07 -3.63 4.96
C PRO A 192 2.94 -2.81 4.31
N LEU A 193 1.71 -3.32 4.23
CA LEU A 193 0.60 -2.57 3.65
C LEU A 193 0.22 -1.33 4.49
N TYR A 194 0.21 -1.47 5.81
CA TYR A 194 -0.28 -0.42 6.71
C TYR A 194 0.84 0.39 7.38
N HIS A 195 2.02 -0.21 7.57
CA HIS A 195 3.03 0.30 8.50
C HIS A 195 4.43 0.44 7.86
N ILE A 196 4.53 0.44 6.53
CA ILE A 196 5.83 0.61 5.84
C ILE A 196 6.54 1.94 6.15
N TYR A 197 5.78 2.97 6.55
CA TYR A 197 6.33 4.27 6.94
C TYR A 197 6.44 4.46 8.46
N ASP A 198 5.91 3.54 9.26
CA ASP A 198 6.03 3.64 10.71
C ASP A 198 7.45 3.28 11.16
N ALA A 199 7.90 3.93 12.23
CA ALA A 199 9.13 3.54 12.87
C ALA A 199 9.06 2.07 13.32
N ASN A 200 10.20 1.40 13.16
CA ASN A 200 10.33 0.04 13.64
C ASN A 200 10.18 -0.04 15.16
N ARG A 201 9.78 -1.21 15.65
CA ARG A 201 9.54 -1.44 17.09
C ARG A 201 10.28 -2.68 17.54
N SER A 202 10.78 -2.65 18.76
CA SER A 202 11.21 -3.85 19.47
C SER A 202 10.04 -4.44 20.25
N GLY A 203 10.06 -5.75 20.50
CA GLY A 203 9.14 -6.41 21.42
C GLY A 203 8.85 -7.85 21.03
N ARG A 204 7.80 -8.41 21.64
CA ARG A 204 7.39 -9.80 21.43
C ARG A 204 6.50 -9.95 20.20
N CYS A 205 6.95 -10.73 19.22
CA CYS A 205 6.17 -11.06 18.03
C CYS A 205 4.89 -11.83 18.41
N THR A 206 3.73 -11.38 17.93
CA THR A 206 2.45 -12.03 18.25
C THR A 206 2.20 -13.33 17.48
N ALA A 207 3.02 -13.62 16.46
CA ALA A 207 2.90 -14.84 15.67
C ALA A 207 3.67 -16.03 16.28
N CYS A 208 4.92 -15.85 16.73
CA CYS A 208 5.72 -16.91 17.37
C CYS A 208 6.01 -16.71 18.86
N GLY A 209 5.79 -15.52 19.41
CA GLY A 209 6.10 -15.20 20.80
C GLY A 209 7.58 -14.90 21.09
N GLU A 210 8.44 -14.81 20.07
CA GLU A 210 9.85 -14.44 20.22
C GLU A 210 10.04 -12.93 20.44
N GLU A 211 11.06 -12.54 21.20
CA GLU A 211 11.46 -11.14 21.34
C GLU A 211 12.35 -10.74 20.15
N ALA A 212 12.07 -9.60 19.53
CA ALA A 212 12.85 -9.05 18.43
C ALA A 212 13.13 -7.56 18.64
N ASP A 213 14.35 -7.12 18.34
CA ASP A 213 14.71 -5.69 18.36
C ASP A 213 14.08 -4.92 17.18
N ASN A 214 13.79 -5.64 16.11
CA ASN A 214 13.22 -5.13 14.87
C ASN A 214 12.05 -6.03 14.45
N LEU A 215 10.86 -5.72 14.95
CA LEU A 215 9.65 -6.52 14.71
C LEU A 215 9.23 -6.54 13.25
N ALA A 216 9.40 -5.45 12.50
CA ALA A 216 8.99 -5.44 11.09
C ALA A 216 9.82 -6.42 10.26
N VAL A 217 11.15 -6.42 10.44
CA VAL A 217 12.06 -7.36 9.77
C VAL A 217 11.82 -8.77 10.27
N HIS A 218 11.65 -8.98 11.59
CA HIS A 218 11.33 -10.31 12.12
C HIS A 218 10.04 -10.86 11.53
N ILE A 219 8.96 -10.06 11.47
CA ILE A 219 7.70 -10.48 10.84
C ILE A 219 7.97 -10.87 9.39
N HIS A 220 8.64 -10.01 8.62
CA HIS A 220 8.91 -10.23 7.21
C HIS A 220 9.74 -11.50 6.93
N GLU A 221 10.82 -11.70 7.68
CA GLU A 221 11.78 -12.78 7.46
C GLU A 221 11.33 -14.11 8.06
N GLU A 222 10.66 -14.14 9.22
CA GLU A 222 10.33 -15.40 9.90
C GLU A 222 8.92 -15.93 9.57
N HIS A 223 8.00 -15.06 9.12
CA HIS A 223 6.59 -15.39 8.94
C HIS A 223 6.10 -15.29 7.49
N TYR A 224 7.03 -15.32 6.53
CA TYR A 224 6.69 -15.40 5.11
C TYR A 224 5.83 -16.65 4.82
N PRO A 225 4.77 -16.57 3.98
CA PRO A 225 3.87 -17.70 3.72
C PRO A 225 4.56 -19.01 3.25
N GLY A 226 5.73 -18.92 2.63
CA GLY A 226 6.56 -20.07 2.23
C GLY A 226 7.60 -20.53 3.26
N GLY A 227 7.54 -20.03 4.50
CA GLY A 227 8.50 -20.28 5.57
C GLY A 227 9.61 -19.22 5.66
N PRO A 228 10.49 -19.30 6.68
CA PRO A 228 11.49 -18.27 6.95
C PRO A 228 12.42 -17.99 5.75
N ARG A 229 12.67 -16.70 5.49
CA ARG A 229 13.55 -16.16 4.44
C ARG A 229 14.49 -15.12 5.04
N ARG A 230 15.58 -15.59 5.64
CA ARG A 230 16.66 -14.72 6.12
C ARG A 230 17.61 -14.38 4.97
N GLU A 231 17.96 -13.12 4.84
CA GLU A 231 18.97 -12.67 3.89
C GLU A 231 20.39 -12.99 4.40
N ASP A 232 21.17 -13.78 3.65
CA ASP A 232 22.61 -13.97 3.92
C ASP A 232 23.41 -12.79 3.32
N ARG A 233 23.59 -11.73 4.11
CA ARG A 233 24.30 -10.52 3.67
C ARG A 233 25.81 -10.69 3.71
N ARG A 234 26.42 -10.97 2.55
CA ARG A 234 27.89 -11.14 2.41
C ARG A 234 28.67 -9.87 2.10
N GLY A 235 28.01 -8.70 2.15
CA GLY A 235 28.65 -7.43 1.82
C GLY A 235 28.95 -7.28 0.33
N LEU A 236 28.12 -7.87 -0.53
CA LEU A 236 28.07 -7.56 -1.95
C LEU A 236 26.61 -7.26 -2.29
N GLY A 237 26.39 -6.25 -3.13
CA GLY A 237 25.07 -5.87 -3.60
C GLY A 237 25.13 -5.32 -5.02
N ALA A 238 23.98 -4.98 -5.56
CA ALA A 238 23.82 -4.34 -6.86
C ALA A 238 22.76 -3.23 -6.75
N ALA A 239 22.93 -2.14 -7.50
CA ALA A 239 21.99 -1.02 -7.55
C ALA A 239 21.88 -0.51 -8.99
N VAL A 240 20.68 -0.41 -9.54
CA VAL A 240 20.46 -0.30 -11.00
C VAL A 240 19.86 1.05 -11.39
N VAL A 241 20.53 1.80 -12.27
CA VAL A 241 19.98 3.01 -12.88
C VAL A 241 19.24 2.68 -14.18
N VAL A 242 17.91 2.70 -14.15
CA VAL A 242 17.10 2.48 -15.35
C VAL A 242 16.75 3.82 -16.00
N HIS A 243 17.16 4.02 -17.26
CA HIS A 243 16.90 5.24 -18.02
C HIS A 243 15.87 5.01 -19.12
N ARG A 244 14.72 5.66 -18.99
CA ARG A 244 13.66 5.69 -19.99
C ARG A 244 13.96 6.77 -21.04
N ARG A 245 14.67 6.38 -22.11
CA ARG A 245 15.19 7.30 -23.15
C ARG A 245 14.14 8.19 -23.81
N ARG A 246 12.90 7.70 -23.98
CA ARG A 246 11.84 8.43 -24.70
C ARG A 246 11.47 9.77 -24.06
N ASP A 247 11.65 9.90 -22.75
CA ASP A 247 11.28 11.09 -21.98
C ASP A 247 12.37 11.52 -20.97
N ASN A 248 13.58 10.97 -21.12
CA ASN A 248 14.75 11.29 -20.30
C ASN A 248 14.50 11.18 -18.79
N LYS A 249 13.69 10.19 -18.38
CA LYS A 249 13.35 9.92 -16.99
C LYS A 249 14.11 8.70 -16.44
N PHE A 250 14.32 8.69 -15.13
CA PHE A 250 14.95 7.59 -14.42
C PHE A 250 13.95 6.87 -13.51
N LEU A 251 14.08 5.56 -13.40
CA LEU A 251 13.31 4.76 -12.45
C LEU A 251 13.82 5.03 -11.03
N MET A 252 12.89 5.32 -10.14
CA MET A 252 13.16 5.48 -8.71
C MET A 252 12.16 4.63 -7.94
N VAL A 253 12.66 3.92 -6.93
CA VAL A 253 11.85 3.27 -5.89
C VAL A 253 11.81 4.18 -4.67
N GLN A 254 10.74 4.08 -3.89
CA GLN A 254 10.65 4.79 -2.63
C GLN A 254 11.06 3.85 -1.51
N GLU A 255 11.99 4.30 -0.68
CA GLU A 255 12.51 3.49 0.42
C GLU A 255 11.53 3.44 1.58
N PHE A 256 11.57 2.33 2.32
CA PHE A 256 10.79 2.14 3.54
C PHE A 256 11.12 3.22 4.59
N ALA A 257 10.20 3.43 5.53
CA ALA A 257 10.33 4.40 6.62
C ALA A 257 10.62 5.84 6.15
N GLY A 258 10.20 6.20 4.93
CA GLY A 258 10.31 7.57 4.43
C GLY A 258 11.73 8.02 4.15
N GLN A 259 12.67 7.10 3.86
CA GLN A 259 14.08 7.41 3.59
C GLN A 259 14.32 8.00 2.19
N GLY A 260 13.29 8.54 1.55
CA GLY A 260 13.37 9.18 0.24
C GLY A 260 13.26 8.20 -0.91
N PHE A 261 13.95 8.54 -2.01
CA PHE A 261 13.92 7.79 -3.26
C PHE A 261 15.30 7.28 -3.60
N TRP A 262 15.36 6.02 -4.04
CA TRP A 262 16.58 5.33 -4.39
C TRP A 262 16.42 4.66 -5.74
N VAL A 263 17.54 4.22 -6.30
CA VAL A 263 17.54 3.33 -7.45
C VAL A 263 17.29 1.90 -6.93
N PRO A 264 16.60 1.03 -7.71
CA PRO A 264 16.38 -0.34 -7.27
C PRO A 264 17.70 -1.06 -6.95
N GLY A 265 17.74 -1.85 -5.89
CA GLY A 265 18.96 -2.56 -5.53
C GLY A 265 18.95 -3.25 -4.18
N GLY A 266 19.79 -4.28 -4.05
CA GLY A 266 19.86 -5.09 -2.84
C GLY A 266 21.10 -5.96 -2.79
N ALA A 267 21.13 -6.88 -1.84
CA ALA A 267 22.26 -7.78 -1.64
C ALA A 267 22.31 -8.85 -2.74
N THR A 268 23.52 -9.31 -3.05
CA THR A 268 23.70 -10.44 -3.98
C THR A 268 23.70 -11.75 -3.21
N ASP A 269 22.86 -12.70 -3.65
CA ASP A 269 22.75 -14.01 -3.04
C ASP A 269 23.99 -14.89 -3.26
N VAL A 270 24.12 -15.94 -2.44
CA VAL A 270 25.23 -16.89 -2.55
C VAL A 270 25.16 -17.67 -3.87
N GLY A 271 26.20 -17.53 -4.69
CA GLY A 271 26.25 -18.14 -6.01
C GLY A 271 25.50 -17.35 -7.09
N GLU A 272 24.87 -16.23 -6.73
CA GLU A 272 24.27 -15.30 -7.68
C GLU A 272 25.35 -14.37 -8.27
N SER A 273 25.31 -14.15 -9.59
CA SER A 273 26.14 -13.12 -10.22
C SER A 273 25.55 -11.74 -9.94
N VAL A 274 26.39 -10.70 -9.81
CA VAL A 274 25.89 -9.33 -9.57
C VAL A 274 24.93 -8.83 -10.67
N ARG A 275 25.11 -9.27 -11.92
CA ARG A 275 24.16 -9.03 -13.02
C ARG A 275 22.76 -9.59 -12.71
N ARG A 276 22.71 -10.83 -12.26
CA ARG A 276 21.44 -11.50 -11.92
C ARG A 276 20.80 -10.85 -10.70
N SER A 277 21.59 -10.47 -9.69
CA SER A 277 21.13 -9.69 -8.54
C SER A 277 20.50 -8.37 -8.99
N ALA A 278 21.19 -7.57 -9.82
CA ALA A 278 20.63 -6.35 -10.40
C ALA A 278 19.28 -6.55 -11.11
N GLU A 279 19.18 -7.59 -11.95
CA GLU A 279 17.95 -7.92 -12.68
C GLU A 279 16.82 -8.38 -11.74
N ARG A 280 17.13 -9.18 -10.71
CA ARG A 280 16.20 -9.65 -9.70
C ARG A 280 15.68 -8.49 -8.84
N GLU A 281 16.58 -7.71 -8.24
CA GLU A 281 16.23 -6.59 -7.36
C GLU A 281 15.37 -5.55 -8.09
N CYS A 282 15.72 -5.20 -9.33
CA CYS A 282 14.90 -4.28 -10.12
C CYS A 282 13.49 -4.83 -10.41
N PHE A 283 13.35 -6.14 -10.58
CA PHE A 283 12.04 -6.76 -10.78
C PHE A 283 11.27 -6.86 -9.45
N GLU A 284 11.92 -7.23 -8.36
CA GLU A 284 11.29 -7.39 -7.04
C GLU A 284 10.80 -6.05 -6.47
N GLU A 285 11.61 -4.98 -6.58
CA GLU A 285 11.28 -3.69 -5.98
C GLU A 285 10.43 -2.79 -6.88
N ALA A 286 10.61 -2.87 -8.20
CA ALA A 286 9.93 -1.97 -9.14
C ALA A 286 9.00 -2.68 -10.12
N GLY A 287 8.97 -4.02 -10.17
CA GLY A 287 8.20 -4.76 -11.17
C GLY A 287 8.74 -4.61 -12.61
N VAL A 288 9.92 -4.03 -12.78
CA VAL A 288 10.47 -3.69 -14.11
C VAL A 288 11.51 -4.73 -14.53
N LYS A 289 11.21 -5.46 -15.59
CA LYS A 289 12.21 -6.31 -16.27
C LYS A 289 13.16 -5.45 -17.08
N ILE A 290 14.46 -5.70 -16.94
CA ILE A 290 15.51 -4.90 -17.56
C ILE A 290 16.50 -5.77 -18.33
N LYS A 291 17.25 -5.13 -19.23
CA LYS A 291 18.44 -5.70 -19.86
C LYS A 291 19.64 -4.80 -19.58
N LEU A 292 20.59 -5.28 -18.78
CA LEU A 292 21.79 -4.51 -18.42
C LEU A 292 22.68 -4.25 -19.63
N GLN A 293 23.06 -2.99 -19.86
CA GLN A 293 23.95 -2.60 -20.97
C GLN A 293 25.43 -2.56 -20.57
N GLY A 294 25.74 -2.32 -19.30
CA GLY A 294 27.13 -2.20 -18.83
C GLY A 294 27.22 -1.89 -17.34
N LEU A 295 28.44 -1.87 -16.83
CA LEU A 295 28.80 -1.50 -15.45
C LEU A 295 29.23 -0.03 -15.46
N ALA A 296 28.57 0.85 -14.71
CA ALA A 296 29.00 2.25 -14.61
C ALA A 296 30.00 2.49 -13.47
N GLU A 297 29.83 1.87 -12.30
CA GLU A 297 30.73 2.09 -11.15
C GLU A 297 30.92 0.82 -10.29
N VAL A 298 32.03 0.74 -9.55
CA VAL A 298 32.20 -0.17 -8.42
C VAL A 298 32.71 0.64 -7.24
N SER A 299 31.83 0.87 -6.27
CA SER A 299 32.17 1.51 -5.02
C SER A 299 32.49 0.50 -3.92
N GLY A 300 33.11 0.96 -2.84
CA GLY A 300 33.27 0.19 -1.61
C GLY A 300 33.52 1.14 -0.45
N THR A 301 33.00 0.84 0.73
CA THR A 301 33.40 1.55 1.94
C THR A 301 34.42 0.71 2.68
N ALA A 302 35.42 1.34 3.29
CA ALA A 302 36.47 0.64 4.04
C ALA A 302 35.93 -0.22 5.20
N SER A 303 34.65 -0.10 5.55
CA SER A 303 33.94 -0.89 6.56
C SER A 303 32.96 -1.93 6.00
N LYS A 304 32.47 -1.80 4.75
CA LYS A 304 31.65 -2.78 4.01
C LYS A 304 31.78 -2.54 2.49
N SER A 305 32.14 -3.56 1.72
CA SER A 305 32.13 -3.47 0.25
C SER A 305 30.68 -3.30 -0.23
N LEU A 306 30.43 -2.39 -1.17
CA LEU A 306 29.11 -2.14 -1.76
C LEU A 306 29.35 -1.84 -3.23
N ALA A 307 29.38 -2.88 -4.06
CA ALA A 307 29.57 -2.72 -5.50
C ALA A 307 28.28 -2.16 -6.12
N ALA A 308 28.16 -0.84 -6.25
CA ALA A 308 27.03 -0.24 -6.94
C ALA A 308 27.16 -0.42 -8.47
N ILE A 309 26.66 -1.54 -9.02
CA ILE A 309 26.62 -1.73 -10.47
C ILE A 309 25.52 -0.87 -11.09
N ASP A 310 25.82 0.40 -11.34
CA ASP A 310 24.97 1.24 -12.17
C ASP A 310 24.87 0.61 -13.58
N CYS A 311 23.67 0.18 -13.94
CA CYS A 311 23.36 -0.50 -15.18
C CYS A 311 22.33 0.30 -15.96
N ILE A 312 22.79 1.10 -16.92
CA ILE A 312 21.92 1.72 -17.91
C ILE A 312 21.17 0.58 -18.61
N SER A 313 19.85 0.51 -18.43
CA SER A 313 19.00 -0.42 -19.17
C SER A 313 18.04 0.35 -20.07
N THR A 314 17.70 -0.28 -21.20
CA THR A 314 16.64 0.19 -22.09
C THR A 314 15.39 -0.63 -21.81
N TYR A 315 14.33 0.03 -21.40
CA TYR A 315 12.98 -0.56 -21.35
C TYR A 315 12.32 -0.33 -22.71
N GLU A 316 12.00 -1.41 -23.41
CA GLU A 316 11.04 -1.38 -24.52
C GLU A 316 9.68 -1.71 -23.90
N ALA A 317 8.82 -0.70 -23.79
CA ALA A 317 7.43 -0.83 -23.32
C ALA A 317 6.54 -1.41 -24.41
#